data_AF-A0A6B2L4L3-F1
#
_entry.id   AF-A0A6B2L4L3-F1
#
_cell.length_a   1.000
_cell.length_b   1.000
_cell.length_c   1.000
_cell.angle_alpha   90.00
_cell.angle_beta   90.00
_cell.angle_gamma   90.00
#
_symmetry.space_group_name_H-M   'P 1'
#
loop_
_entity.id
_entity.type
_entity.pdbx_description
1 polymer ?
#
loop_
_entity_poly.entity_id
_entity_poly.type
_entity_poly.pdbx_seq_one_letter_code
_entity_poly.pdbx_strand_id
1 'polypeptide(L)'
;MRAKYEAIDFDTPHPSDYQISLDVPRCHQYHHLLSSAEGHTKLTRILQAWVRLNPSLNYWQGLDSLLAPFLVLNFNNEPKALFCLHQLVLSYLKPFFIKEKSVYFQEHLIIYEQLLSFKDPELSVHLSNIGANSDLYGIPWFLTMFTHIFSVDKIPRIWDTVLISPESLPLFIAVAIMRQLRQQILSLDFNYFILLFSSMPSIDIEKCIQVALQELTNTPPSVTAPKYSFAKDHKNEDSEKWWENRIPLEKLRKELFPRLSIHDLVNLYAGGSQAPEVRNGIGLVVLDTRDAENYNYARFVGSIRVDVEDKMASLEKHRGKYIVIVGKEDQRTIEFTNSLVRAWFPLVSLLNGGIDC
;
A
#
# COMPACT_ATOMS: atom_id res chain seq x y z
N MET A 1 -6.02 -29.75 9.27
CA MET A 1 -7.14 -28.79 9.44
C MET A 1 -8.47 -29.48 9.69
N ARG A 2 -8.85 -30.54 8.95
CA ARG A 2 -10.13 -31.25 9.15
C ARG A 2 -10.43 -31.66 10.61
N ALA A 3 -9.53 -32.43 11.24
CA ALA A 3 -9.70 -32.81 12.65
C ALA A 3 -9.81 -31.61 13.60
N LYS A 4 -9.11 -30.50 13.31
CA LYS A 4 -9.24 -29.27 14.10
C LYS A 4 -10.61 -28.64 13.95
N TYR A 5 -11.17 -28.62 12.73
CA TYR A 5 -12.50 -28.07 12.45
C TYR A 5 -13.60 -28.89 13.12
N GLU A 6 -13.50 -30.22 13.04
CA GLU A 6 -14.46 -31.14 13.64
C GLU A 6 -14.46 -31.09 15.18
N ALA A 7 -13.34 -30.66 15.78
CA ALA A 7 -13.20 -30.49 17.22
C ALA A 7 -13.62 -29.11 17.75
N ILE A 8 -14.16 -28.22 16.90
CA ILE A 8 -14.56 -26.87 17.33
C ILE A 8 -15.88 -26.92 18.08
N ASP A 9 -15.88 -26.31 19.26
CA ASP A 9 -17.08 -26.04 20.04
C ASP A 9 -17.82 -24.82 19.45
N PHE A 10 -18.94 -25.09 18.79
CA PHE A 10 -19.85 -24.08 18.25
C PHE A 10 -20.95 -23.66 19.23
N ASP A 11 -21.12 -24.38 20.34
CA ASP A 11 -22.20 -24.15 21.30
C ASP A 11 -21.84 -23.04 22.28
N THR A 12 -20.56 -22.95 22.68
CA THR A 12 -20.08 -21.86 23.53
C THR A 12 -20.10 -20.53 22.76
N PRO A 13 -20.81 -19.48 23.22
CA PRO A 13 -20.84 -18.19 22.55
C PRO A 13 -19.47 -17.51 22.50
N HIS A 14 -19.16 -16.86 21.38
CA HIS A 14 -17.94 -16.06 21.19
C HIS A 14 -18.29 -14.57 20.97
N PRO A 15 -17.48 -13.62 21.47
CA PRO A 15 -17.78 -12.18 21.34
C PRO A 15 -18.02 -11.69 19.90
N SER A 16 -17.39 -12.34 18.92
CA SER A 16 -17.54 -12.00 17.49
C SER A 16 -18.82 -12.55 16.85
N ASP A 17 -19.57 -13.44 17.52
CA ASP A 17 -20.74 -14.11 16.92
C ASP A 17 -21.83 -13.10 16.54
N TYR A 18 -22.00 -12.03 17.32
CA TYR A 18 -22.93 -10.94 16.99
C TYR A 18 -22.54 -10.25 15.67
N GLN A 19 -21.27 -9.85 15.52
CA GLN A 19 -20.82 -9.19 14.29
C GLN A 19 -20.92 -10.13 13.07
N ILE A 20 -20.55 -11.41 13.22
CA ILE A 20 -20.70 -12.42 12.17
C ILE A 20 -22.16 -12.51 11.71
N SER A 21 -23.12 -12.49 12.64
CA SER A 21 -24.55 -12.54 12.31
C SER A 21 -25.04 -11.33 11.50
N LEU A 22 -24.37 -10.18 11.63
CA LEU A 22 -24.68 -8.96 10.87
C LEU A 22 -24.00 -8.94 9.50
N ASP A 23 -22.81 -9.53 9.37
CA ASP A 23 -21.99 -9.47 8.15
C ASP A 23 -22.42 -10.52 7.12
N VAL A 24 -22.68 -11.76 7.55
CA VAL A 24 -23.05 -12.87 6.65
C VAL A 24 -24.26 -12.58 5.75
N PRO A 25 -25.37 -11.98 6.23
CA PRO A 25 -26.51 -11.64 5.38
C PRO A 25 -26.23 -10.55 4.33
N ARG A 26 -25.13 -9.82 4.43
CA ARG A 26 -24.72 -8.77 3.48
C ARG A 26 -23.60 -9.24 2.55
N CYS A 27 -22.89 -10.31 2.90
CA CYS A 27 -21.78 -10.87 2.12
C CYS A 27 -22.24 -11.31 0.72
N HIS A 28 -21.78 -10.60 -0.31
CA HIS A 28 -21.93 -10.95 -1.73
C HIS A 28 -23.29 -11.54 -2.14
N GLN A 29 -24.39 -10.91 -1.74
CA GLN A 29 -25.77 -11.41 -1.93
C GLN A 29 -26.19 -11.59 -3.41
N TYR A 30 -25.45 -11.02 -4.35
CA TYR A 30 -25.65 -11.25 -5.77
C TYR A 30 -25.21 -12.66 -6.22
N HIS A 31 -24.38 -13.37 -5.45
CA HIS A 31 -23.86 -14.69 -5.82
C HIS A 31 -24.73 -15.83 -5.26
N HIS A 32 -25.28 -16.66 -6.14
CA HIS A 32 -26.27 -17.70 -5.82
C HIS A 32 -25.90 -18.65 -4.67
N LEU A 33 -24.64 -19.12 -4.58
CA LEU A 33 -24.22 -19.98 -3.47
C LEU A 33 -24.17 -19.22 -2.15
N LEU A 34 -23.73 -17.96 -2.17
CA LEU A 34 -23.46 -17.17 -0.97
C LEU A 34 -24.75 -16.56 -0.40
N SER A 35 -25.76 -16.31 -1.25
CA SER A 35 -27.09 -15.88 -0.82
C SER A 35 -28.00 -17.03 -0.37
N SER A 36 -27.61 -18.29 -0.61
CA SER A 36 -28.38 -19.44 -0.17
C SER A 36 -28.31 -19.63 1.36
N ALA A 37 -29.36 -20.22 1.95
CA ALA A 37 -29.39 -20.54 3.38
C ALA A 37 -28.25 -21.49 3.80
N GLU A 38 -27.88 -22.42 2.91
CA GLU A 38 -26.71 -23.28 3.12
C GLU A 38 -25.41 -22.46 3.12
N GLY A 39 -25.25 -21.53 2.18
CA GLY A 39 -24.11 -20.62 2.11
C GLY A 39 -23.96 -19.78 3.37
N HIS A 40 -25.04 -19.18 3.87
CA HIS A 40 -25.04 -18.44 5.14
C HIS A 40 -24.62 -19.31 6.31
N THR A 41 -25.15 -20.53 6.39
CA THR A 41 -24.80 -21.49 7.44
C THR A 41 -23.31 -21.83 7.41
N LYS A 42 -22.75 -22.07 6.21
CA LYS A 42 -21.34 -22.40 6.01
C LYS A 42 -20.41 -21.22 6.31
N LEU A 43 -20.75 -20.01 5.84
CA LEU A 43 -20.02 -18.78 6.17
C LEU A 43 -19.94 -18.59 7.68
N THR A 44 -21.07 -18.63 8.37
CA THR A 44 -21.14 -18.48 9.83
C THR A 44 -20.24 -19.50 10.53
N ARG A 45 -20.39 -20.80 10.22
CA ARG A 45 -19.58 -21.85 10.85
C ARG A 45 -18.09 -21.68 10.62
N ILE A 46 -17.66 -21.37 9.39
CA ILE A 46 -16.24 -21.21 9.09
C ILE A 46 -15.66 -19.96 9.79
N LEU A 47 -16.39 -18.84 9.85
CA LEU A 47 -15.94 -17.64 10.54
C LEU A 47 -15.86 -17.86 12.06
N GLN A 48 -16.87 -18.52 12.64
CA GLN A 48 -16.88 -18.93 14.05
C GLN A 48 -15.72 -19.86 14.38
N ALA A 49 -15.41 -20.79 13.48
CA ALA A 49 -14.25 -21.66 13.59
C ALA A 49 -12.94 -20.88 13.54
N TRP A 50 -12.83 -19.93 12.61
CA TRP A 50 -11.61 -19.14 12.44
C TRP A 50 -11.29 -18.28 13.66
N VAL A 51 -12.28 -17.60 14.26
CA VAL A 51 -12.05 -16.77 15.46
C VAL A 51 -11.63 -17.60 16.68
N ARG A 52 -12.20 -18.81 16.84
CA ARG A 52 -11.84 -19.74 17.92
C ARG A 52 -10.43 -20.33 17.74
N LEU A 53 -10.02 -20.57 16.50
CA LEU A 53 -8.65 -21.03 16.20
C LEU A 53 -7.59 -19.93 16.34
N ASN A 54 -7.99 -18.65 16.35
CA ASN A 54 -7.08 -17.51 16.38
C ASN A 54 -7.41 -16.51 17.51
N PRO A 55 -7.31 -16.92 18.79
CA PRO A 55 -7.72 -16.07 19.92
C PRO A 55 -6.90 -14.77 20.08
N SER A 56 -5.71 -14.69 19.48
CA SER A 56 -4.87 -13.49 19.47
C SER A 56 -5.22 -12.49 18.35
N LEU A 57 -6.11 -12.87 17.43
CA LEU A 57 -6.54 -12.04 16.31
C LEU A 57 -7.96 -11.51 16.51
N ASN A 58 -8.25 -10.38 15.87
CA ASN A 58 -9.58 -9.77 15.84
C ASN A 58 -10.42 -10.30 14.68
N TYR A 59 -11.72 -10.39 14.89
CA TYR A 59 -12.67 -10.41 13.78
C TYR A 59 -12.88 -8.97 13.31
N TRP A 60 -12.48 -8.67 12.08
CA TRP A 60 -12.78 -7.39 11.45
C TRP A 60 -13.92 -7.56 10.45
N GLN A 61 -14.80 -6.56 10.39
CA GLN A 61 -15.83 -6.49 9.35
C GLN A 61 -15.15 -6.54 7.97
N GLY A 62 -15.60 -7.48 7.12
CA GLY A 62 -14.97 -7.80 5.84
C GLY A 62 -14.23 -9.14 5.82
N LEU A 63 -14.03 -9.82 6.95
CA LEU A 63 -13.46 -11.17 6.98
C LEU A 63 -14.39 -12.20 6.29
N ASP A 64 -15.69 -11.98 6.33
CA ASP A 64 -16.71 -12.70 5.57
C ASP A 64 -16.49 -12.58 4.05
N SER A 65 -16.16 -11.37 3.57
CA SER A 65 -15.82 -11.14 2.16
C SER A 65 -14.51 -11.82 1.78
N LEU A 66 -13.52 -11.84 2.69
CA LEU A 66 -12.25 -12.56 2.48
C LEU A 66 -12.44 -14.08 2.39
N LEU A 67 -13.41 -14.63 3.14
CA LEU A 67 -13.76 -16.05 3.10
C LEU A 67 -14.50 -16.44 1.81
N ALA A 68 -15.32 -15.55 1.27
CA ALA A 68 -16.27 -15.85 0.22
C ALA A 68 -15.67 -16.56 -1.01
N PRO A 69 -14.54 -16.12 -1.61
CA PRO A 69 -13.92 -16.83 -2.74
C PRO A 69 -13.55 -18.28 -2.40
N PHE A 70 -13.01 -18.51 -1.20
CA PHE A 70 -12.61 -19.85 -0.76
C PHE A 70 -13.80 -20.75 -0.50
N LEU A 71 -14.90 -20.21 0.03
CA LEU A 71 -16.13 -20.96 0.20
C LEU A 71 -16.76 -21.31 -1.14
N VAL A 72 -16.82 -20.38 -2.10
CA VAL A 72 -17.33 -20.67 -3.46
C VAL A 72 -16.53 -21.81 -4.11
N LEU A 73 -15.19 -21.75 -4.04
CA LEU A 73 -14.32 -22.78 -4.61
C LEU A 73 -14.37 -24.14 -3.88
N ASN A 74 -14.80 -24.16 -2.63
CA ASN A 74 -14.78 -25.34 -1.77
C ASN A 74 -16.11 -25.52 -1.01
N PHE A 75 -17.24 -25.27 -1.68
CA PHE A 75 -18.55 -25.20 -1.04
C PHE A 75 -18.92 -26.46 -0.25
N ASN A 76 -18.50 -27.62 -0.76
CA ASN A 76 -18.72 -28.94 -0.14
C ASN A 76 -17.60 -29.37 0.83
N ASN A 77 -16.63 -28.50 1.14
CA ASN A 77 -15.48 -28.83 1.98
C ASN A 77 -15.08 -27.62 2.86
N GLU A 78 -15.92 -27.34 3.86
CA GLU A 78 -15.70 -26.26 4.86
C GLU A 78 -14.31 -26.29 5.50
N PRO A 79 -13.74 -27.44 5.91
CA PRO A 79 -12.37 -27.46 6.45
C PRO A 79 -11.30 -26.97 5.49
N LYS A 80 -11.49 -27.15 4.18
CA LYS A 80 -10.55 -26.67 3.15
C LYS A 80 -10.73 -25.18 2.92
N ALA A 81 -11.97 -24.67 2.86
CA ALA A 81 -12.22 -23.23 2.81
C ALA A 81 -11.62 -22.50 4.03
N LEU A 82 -11.83 -23.05 5.24
CA LEU A 82 -11.21 -22.57 6.47
C LEU A 82 -9.68 -22.60 6.39
N PHE A 83 -9.09 -23.70 5.89
CA PHE A 83 -7.64 -23.80 5.74
C PHE A 83 -7.09 -22.69 4.84
N CYS A 84 -7.71 -22.45 3.69
CA CYS A 84 -7.31 -21.39 2.77
C CYS A 84 -7.39 -20.00 3.41
N LEU A 85 -8.51 -19.66 4.06
CA LEU A 85 -8.65 -18.40 4.80
C LEU A 85 -7.58 -18.26 5.88
N HIS A 86 -7.37 -19.31 6.67
CA HIS A 86 -6.41 -19.32 7.76
C HIS A 86 -4.97 -19.09 7.28
N GLN A 87 -4.56 -19.78 6.21
CA GLN A 87 -3.24 -19.57 5.61
C GLN A 87 -3.11 -18.17 5.02
N LEU A 88 -4.12 -17.68 4.29
CA LEU A 88 -4.10 -16.35 3.69
C LEU A 88 -3.87 -15.27 4.76
N VAL A 89 -4.65 -15.29 5.84
CA VAL A 89 -4.53 -14.29 6.90
C VAL A 89 -3.16 -14.41 7.59
N LEU A 90 -2.73 -15.62 7.97
CA LEU A 90 -1.48 -15.77 8.71
C LEU A 90 -0.23 -15.43 7.88
N SER A 91 -0.26 -15.68 6.57
CA SER A 91 0.88 -15.43 5.69
C SER A 91 0.95 -13.98 5.20
N TYR A 92 -0.18 -13.31 4.95
CA TYR A 92 -0.19 -12.00 4.28
C TYR A 92 -0.80 -10.87 5.10
N LEU A 93 -1.74 -11.16 6.00
CA LEU A 93 -2.55 -10.12 6.65
C LEU A 93 -2.40 -10.09 8.16
N LYS A 94 -1.62 -11.00 8.74
CA LYS A 94 -1.51 -11.17 10.20
C LYS A 94 -1.30 -9.86 10.95
N PRO A 95 -0.40 -8.95 10.52
CA PRO A 95 -0.21 -7.66 11.19
C PRO A 95 -1.46 -6.76 11.21
N PHE A 96 -2.38 -6.91 10.27
CA PHE A 96 -3.65 -6.17 10.23
C PHE A 96 -4.71 -6.73 11.18
N PHE A 97 -4.60 -8.00 11.58
CA PHE A 97 -5.58 -8.71 12.40
C PHE A 97 -5.19 -8.80 13.89
N ILE A 98 -4.00 -8.32 14.29
CA ILE A 98 -3.58 -8.29 15.70
C ILE A 98 -4.48 -7.33 16.50
N LYS A 99 -4.75 -7.68 17.77
CA LYS A 99 -5.66 -6.96 18.67
C LYS A 99 -5.27 -5.52 19.00
N GLU A 100 -3.97 -5.24 19.06
CA GLU A 100 -3.44 -3.91 19.30
C GLU A 100 -3.55 -3.06 18.03
N LYS A 101 -3.84 -1.75 18.19
CA LYS A 101 -3.89 -0.82 17.04
C LYS A 101 -2.60 -0.96 16.25
N SER A 102 -2.71 -1.59 15.10
CA SER A 102 -1.55 -1.95 14.32
C SER A 102 -1.02 -0.68 13.67
N VAL A 103 0.05 -0.16 14.26
CA VAL A 103 0.89 0.91 13.69
C VAL A 103 1.29 0.54 12.26
N TYR A 104 1.43 -0.76 12.00
CA TYR A 104 1.63 -1.33 10.67
C TYR A 104 0.53 -0.94 9.67
N PHE A 105 -0.75 -0.97 10.05
CA PHE A 105 -1.83 -0.57 9.14
C PHE A 105 -1.74 0.91 8.77
N GLN A 106 -1.51 1.77 9.76
CA GLN A 106 -1.36 3.21 9.52
C GLN A 106 -0.15 3.52 8.64
N GLU A 107 0.96 2.82 8.86
CA GLU A 107 2.14 2.92 8.00
C GLU A 107 1.83 2.47 6.56
N HIS A 108 1.13 1.34 6.40
CA HIS A 108 0.77 0.81 5.09
C HIS A 108 -0.06 1.81 4.28
N LEU A 109 -1.00 2.51 4.92
CA LEU A 109 -1.77 3.60 4.32
C LEU A 109 -0.90 4.80 3.93
N ILE A 110 0.04 5.20 4.78
CA ILE A 110 0.98 6.30 4.46
C ILE A 110 1.86 5.93 3.26
N ILE A 111 2.38 4.70 3.21
CA ILE A 111 3.19 4.21 2.07
C ILE A 111 2.34 4.20 0.80
N TYR A 112 1.07 3.79 0.89
CA TYR A 112 0.14 3.86 -0.23
C TYR A 112 -0.07 5.30 -0.73
N GLU A 113 -0.31 6.26 0.17
CA GLU A 113 -0.48 7.68 -0.20
C GLU A 113 0.79 8.26 -0.84
N GLN A 114 1.97 7.95 -0.29
CA GLN A 114 3.26 8.33 -0.86
C GLN A 114 3.54 7.66 -2.21
N LEU A 115 3.10 6.42 -2.40
CA LEU A 115 3.18 5.76 -3.70
C LEU A 115 2.24 6.42 -4.71
N LEU A 116 1.01 6.76 -4.29
CA LEU A 116 0.05 7.46 -5.14
C LEU A 116 0.60 8.82 -5.56
N SER A 117 1.17 9.61 -4.65
CA SER A 117 1.80 10.88 -5.00
C SER A 117 3.03 10.72 -5.88
N PHE A 118 3.83 9.67 -5.67
CA PHE A 118 4.98 9.35 -6.50
C PHE A 118 4.57 9.03 -7.94
N LYS A 119 3.39 8.42 -8.15
CA LYS A 119 2.90 7.99 -9.47
C LYS A 119 1.96 8.98 -10.15
N ASP A 120 1.09 9.63 -9.39
CA ASP A 120 0.08 10.59 -9.84
C ASP A 120 -0.08 11.70 -8.80
N PRO A 121 0.86 12.66 -8.74
CA PRO A 121 0.86 13.70 -7.73
C PRO A 121 -0.33 14.66 -7.88
N GLU A 122 -0.84 14.87 -9.10
CA GLU A 122 -2.04 15.68 -9.33
C GLU A 122 -3.26 15.06 -8.63
N LEU A 123 -3.47 13.75 -8.83
CA LEU A 123 -4.54 13.02 -8.16
C LEU A 123 -4.37 13.00 -6.64
N SER A 124 -3.15 12.74 -6.16
CA SER A 124 -2.86 12.73 -4.72
C SER A 124 -3.11 14.09 -4.05
N VAL A 125 -2.69 15.19 -4.70
CA VAL A 125 -2.89 16.55 -4.20
C VAL A 125 -4.37 16.91 -4.21
N HIS A 126 -5.11 16.55 -5.26
CA HIS A 126 -6.56 16.75 -5.31
C HIS A 126 -7.29 16.04 -4.16
N LEU A 127 -6.98 14.76 -3.92
CA LEU A 127 -7.56 13.98 -2.82
C LEU A 127 -7.29 14.65 -1.47
N SER A 128 -6.06 15.12 -1.24
CA SER A 128 -5.71 15.87 -0.03
C SER A 128 -6.50 17.18 0.09
N ASN A 129 -6.71 17.91 -1.00
CA ASN A 129 -7.44 19.18 -1.00
C ASN A 129 -8.92 19.01 -0.66
N ILE A 130 -9.54 17.92 -1.13
CA ILE A 130 -10.94 17.61 -0.80
C ILE A 130 -11.08 16.86 0.53
N GLY A 131 -9.98 16.56 1.24
CA GLY A 131 -10.01 15.82 2.51
C GLY A 131 -10.32 14.32 2.37
N ALA A 132 -10.11 13.74 1.18
CA ALA A 132 -10.35 12.34 0.85
C ALA A 132 -9.10 11.47 1.14
N ASN A 133 -8.74 11.35 2.42
CA ASN A 133 -7.60 10.55 2.86
C ASN A 133 -7.83 9.05 2.64
N SER A 134 -6.73 8.28 2.54
CA SER A 134 -6.81 6.84 2.27
C SER A 134 -7.50 6.04 3.37
N ASP A 135 -7.60 6.54 4.61
CA ASP A 135 -8.35 5.89 5.68
C ASP A 135 -9.82 5.60 5.31
N LEU A 136 -10.42 6.44 4.44
CA LEU A 136 -11.84 6.34 4.08
C LEU A 136 -12.15 5.16 3.15
N TYR A 137 -11.17 4.69 2.38
CA TYR A 137 -11.38 3.67 1.35
C TYR A 137 -10.30 2.58 1.34
N GLY A 138 -9.06 2.90 1.69
CA GLY A 138 -7.93 1.99 1.71
C GLY A 138 -8.04 0.90 2.79
N ILE A 139 -8.68 1.19 3.93
CA ILE A 139 -8.86 0.21 5.01
C ILE A 139 -9.55 -1.07 4.50
N PRO A 140 -10.78 -1.02 3.95
CA PRO A 140 -11.43 -2.22 3.45
C PRO A 140 -10.69 -2.84 2.24
N TRP A 141 -9.97 -2.05 1.44
CA TRP A 141 -9.24 -2.57 0.29
C TRP A 141 -8.11 -3.51 0.71
N PHE A 142 -7.22 -3.05 1.59
CA PHE A 142 -6.06 -3.84 2.01
C PHE A 142 -6.44 -4.94 3.00
N LEU A 143 -7.32 -4.64 3.95
CA LEU A 143 -7.76 -5.61 4.96
C LEU A 143 -8.45 -6.84 4.33
N THR A 144 -9.20 -6.63 3.25
CA THR A 144 -9.97 -7.69 2.60
C THR A 144 -9.32 -8.16 1.28
N MET A 145 -8.10 -7.72 0.97
CA MET A 145 -7.44 -7.93 -0.33
C MET A 145 -8.39 -7.74 -1.52
N PHE A 146 -9.08 -6.60 -1.51
CA PHE A 146 -10.04 -6.17 -2.53
C PHE A 146 -11.32 -7.00 -2.67
N THR A 147 -11.53 -8.01 -1.81
CA THR A 147 -12.75 -8.84 -1.86
C THR A 147 -14.01 -8.04 -1.58
N HIS A 148 -13.95 -7.04 -0.70
CA HIS A 148 -15.12 -6.23 -0.38
C HIS A 148 -15.56 -5.29 -1.53
N ILE A 149 -14.69 -5.02 -2.52
CA ILE A 149 -14.98 -4.04 -3.59
C ILE A 149 -15.23 -4.66 -4.96
N PHE A 150 -14.75 -5.88 -5.20
CA PHE A 150 -14.97 -6.56 -6.47
C PHE A 150 -15.91 -7.74 -6.34
N SER A 151 -16.53 -8.10 -7.46
CA SER A 151 -17.34 -9.31 -7.51
C SER A 151 -16.48 -10.53 -7.20
N VAL A 152 -17.03 -11.50 -6.46
CA VAL A 152 -16.31 -12.70 -6.01
C VAL A 152 -15.68 -13.47 -7.18
N ASP A 153 -16.31 -13.45 -8.36
CA ASP A 153 -15.82 -14.08 -9.58
C ASP A 153 -14.54 -13.44 -10.16
N LYS A 154 -14.28 -12.17 -9.83
CA LYS A 154 -13.08 -11.43 -10.27
C LYS A 154 -11.90 -11.62 -9.32
N ILE A 155 -12.16 -12.00 -8.07
CA ILE A 155 -11.14 -12.09 -7.04
C ILE A 155 -10.06 -13.13 -7.36
N PRO A 156 -10.37 -14.36 -7.81
CA PRO A 156 -9.35 -15.35 -8.14
C PRO A 156 -8.29 -14.78 -9.09
N ARG A 157 -8.70 -14.01 -10.11
CA ARG A 157 -7.78 -13.42 -11.08
C ARG A 157 -6.80 -12.41 -10.46
N ILE A 158 -7.29 -11.57 -9.54
CA ILE A 158 -6.44 -10.62 -8.79
C ILE A 158 -5.49 -11.41 -7.90
N TRP A 159 -6.00 -12.39 -7.16
CA TRP A 159 -5.23 -13.18 -6.20
C TRP A 159 -4.18 -14.07 -6.86
N ASP A 160 -4.45 -14.63 -8.04
CA ASP A 160 -3.48 -15.40 -8.83
C ASP A 160 -2.21 -14.59 -9.10
N THR A 161 -2.35 -13.26 -9.26
CA THR A 161 -1.21 -12.37 -9.46
C THR A 161 -0.62 -11.88 -8.14
N VAL A 162 -1.47 -11.46 -7.20
CA VAL A 162 -1.03 -10.90 -5.90
C VAL A 162 -0.25 -11.91 -5.08
N LEU A 163 -0.72 -13.16 -5.02
CA LEU A 163 -0.12 -14.20 -4.17
C LEU A 163 1.23 -14.73 -4.65
N ILE A 164 1.60 -14.50 -5.91
CA ILE A 164 2.91 -14.89 -6.48
C ILE A 164 3.87 -13.71 -6.64
N SER A 165 3.40 -12.50 -6.35
CA SER A 165 4.14 -11.25 -6.52
C SER A 165 4.68 -10.75 -5.18
N PRO A 166 5.60 -9.76 -5.18
CA PRO A 166 6.05 -9.11 -3.95
C PRO A 166 4.88 -8.56 -3.12
N GLU A 167 5.07 -8.50 -1.80
CA GLU A 167 4.07 -8.00 -0.83
C GLU A 167 3.61 -6.56 -1.09
N SER A 168 4.36 -5.79 -1.89
CA SER A 168 4.01 -4.44 -2.29
C SER A 168 3.01 -4.37 -3.46
N LEU A 169 2.76 -5.46 -4.20
CA LEU A 169 1.86 -5.43 -5.37
C LEU A 169 0.44 -4.92 -5.04
N PRO A 170 -0.20 -5.25 -3.90
CA PRO A 170 -1.48 -4.65 -3.51
C PRO A 170 -1.49 -3.12 -3.53
N LEU A 171 -0.40 -2.45 -3.13
CA LEU A 171 -0.29 -1.00 -3.19
C LEU A 171 -0.42 -0.49 -4.63
N PHE A 172 0.21 -1.18 -5.59
CA PHE A 172 0.13 -0.85 -7.01
C PHE A 172 -1.23 -1.17 -7.62
N ILE A 173 -1.91 -2.23 -7.17
CA ILE A 173 -3.30 -2.52 -7.56
C ILE A 173 -4.21 -1.36 -7.12
N ALA A 174 -4.06 -0.88 -5.89
CA ALA A 174 -4.81 0.28 -5.40
C ALA A 174 -4.54 1.54 -6.24
N VAL A 175 -3.27 1.84 -6.55
CA VAL A 175 -2.91 2.96 -7.45
C VAL A 175 -3.53 2.78 -8.84
N ALA A 176 -3.52 1.56 -9.40
CA ALA A 176 -4.12 1.30 -10.70
C ALA A 176 -5.65 1.51 -10.71
N ILE A 177 -6.34 1.13 -9.63
CA ILE A 177 -7.77 1.42 -9.43
C ILE A 177 -8.01 2.93 -9.43
N MET A 178 -7.25 3.68 -8.63
CA MET A 178 -7.35 5.14 -8.56
C MET A 178 -7.13 5.79 -9.93
N ARG A 179 -6.15 5.30 -10.69
CA ARG A 179 -5.85 5.83 -12.04
C ARG A 179 -6.94 5.54 -13.06
N GLN A 180 -7.65 4.41 -12.97
CA GLN A 180 -8.82 4.16 -13.82
C GLN A 180 -9.97 5.13 -13.51
N LEU A 181 -10.13 5.52 -12.24
CA LEU A 181 -11.15 6.45 -11.79
C LEU A 181 -10.73 7.93 -11.86
N ARG A 182 -9.46 8.20 -12.18
CA ARG A 182 -8.81 9.53 -12.11
C ARG A 182 -9.64 10.64 -12.72
N GLN A 183 -10.12 10.47 -13.95
CA GLN A 183 -10.85 11.51 -14.67
C GLN A 183 -12.13 11.93 -13.94
N GLN A 184 -12.82 10.97 -13.31
CA GLN A 184 -13.99 11.26 -12.50
C GLN A 184 -13.55 11.94 -11.21
N ILE A 185 -12.63 11.34 -10.46
CA ILE A 185 -12.18 11.82 -9.14
C ILE A 185 -11.71 13.28 -9.18
N LEU A 186 -10.93 13.69 -10.18
CA LEU A 186 -10.42 15.07 -10.30
C LEU A 186 -11.52 16.12 -10.46
N SER A 187 -12.74 15.71 -10.84
CA SER A 187 -13.89 16.61 -10.97
C SER A 187 -14.80 16.62 -9.73
N LEU A 188 -14.54 15.76 -8.74
CA LEU A 188 -15.42 15.59 -7.58
C LEU A 188 -14.94 16.42 -6.38
N ASP A 189 -15.90 16.86 -5.58
CA ASP A 189 -15.68 17.26 -4.19
C ASP A 189 -15.74 16.06 -3.25
N PHE A 190 -15.58 16.31 -1.95
CA PHE A 190 -15.61 15.28 -0.91
C PHE A 190 -16.91 14.43 -0.93
N ASN A 191 -18.08 15.06 -1.05
CA ASN A 191 -19.36 14.36 -0.94
C ASN A 191 -19.56 13.41 -2.12
N TYR A 192 -19.27 13.88 -3.34
CA TYR A 192 -19.37 13.03 -4.52
C TYR A 192 -18.28 11.96 -4.56
N PHE A 193 -17.09 12.23 -3.99
CA PHE A 193 -16.05 11.21 -3.83
C PHE A 193 -16.55 10.03 -2.98
N ILE A 194 -17.18 10.30 -1.82
CA ILE A 194 -17.74 9.25 -0.97
C ILE A 194 -18.83 8.45 -1.70
N LEU A 195 -19.70 9.12 -2.48
CA LEU A 195 -20.73 8.44 -3.27
C LEU A 195 -20.14 7.56 -4.39
N LEU A 196 -19.07 8.01 -5.05
CA LEU A 196 -18.36 7.23 -6.06
C LEU A 196 -17.85 5.91 -5.48
N PHE A 197 -17.20 5.95 -4.31
CA PHE A 197 -16.65 4.76 -3.68
C PHE A 197 -17.71 3.87 -3.02
N SER A 198 -18.86 4.43 -2.65
CA SER A 198 -20.01 3.65 -2.16
C SER A 198 -20.66 2.83 -3.27
N SER A 199 -20.70 3.37 -4.50
CA SER A 199 -21.29 2.71 -5.66
C SER A 199 -20.29 1.89 -6.48
N MET A 200 -19.00 2.18 -6.34
CA MET A 200 -17.84 1.58 -7.01
C MET A 200 -18.07 1.28 -8.50
N PRO A 201 -17.62 2.17 -9.42
CA PRO A 201 -17.75 1.92 -10.85
C PRO A 201 -17.09 0.61 -11.30
N SER A 202 -17.49 0.12 -12.47
CA SER A 202 -16.85 -1.04 -13.08
C SER A 202 -15.37 -0.77 -13.35
N ILE A 203 -14.50 -1.53 -12.69
CA ILE A 203 -13.05 -1.54 -12.93
C ILE A 203 -12.68 -2.68 -13.87
N ASP A 204 -11.80 -2.39 -14.83
CA ASP A 204 -11.15 -3.38 -15.67
C ASP A 204 -10.00 -4.03 -14.89
N ILE A 205 -10.20 -5.29 -14.51
CA ILE A 205 -9.25 -6.04 -13.66
C ILE A 205 -7.96 -6.35 -14.41
N GLU A 206 -8.03 -6.71 -15.70
CA GLU A 206 -6.82 -7.03 -16.47
C GLU A 206 -5.97 -5.79 -16.66
N LYS A 207 -6.60 -4.66 -16.99
CA LYS A 207 -5.89 -3.39 -17.09
C LYS A 207 -5.29 -2.97 -15.75
N CYS A 208 -5.99 -3.19 -14.63
CA CYS A 208 -5.47 -2.96 -13.29
C CYS A 208 -4.20 -3.77 -13.03
N ILE A 209 -4.23 -5.07 -13.31
CA ILE A 209 -3.09 -5.98 -13.12
C ILE A 209 -1.91 -5.57 -14.00
N GLN A 210 -2.16 -5.30 -15.29
CA GLN A 210 -1.12 -4.88 -16.23
C GLN A 210 -0.43 -3.59 -15.78
N VAL A 211 -1.21 -2.56 -15.43
CA VAL A 211 -0.68 -1.29 -14.93
C VAL A 211 0.09 -1.51 -13.63
N ALA A 212 -0.45 -2.28 -12.68
CA ALA A 212 0.20 -2.52 -11.39
C ALA A 212 1.56 -3.21 -11.54
N LEU A 213 1.66 -4.23 -12.40
CA LEU A 213 2.92 -4.95 -12.66
C LEU A 213 3.96 -4.07 -13.37
N GLN A 214 3.50 -3.24 -14.32
CA GLN A 214 4.38 -2.26 -14.97
C GLN A 214 4.90 -1.24 -13.98
N GLU A 215 4.03 -0.69 -13.13
CA GLU A 215 4.42 0.29 -12.11
C GLU A 215 5.33 -0.32 -11.05
N LEU A 216 5.09 -1.56 -10.63
CA LEU A 216 5.98 -2.30 -9.72
C LEU A 216 7.39 -2.39 -10.30
N THR A 217 7.52 -2.75 -11.59
CA THR A 217 8.82 -2.85 -12.28
C THR A 217 9.51 -1.48 -12.40
N ASN A 218 8.73 -0.43 -12.63
CA ASN A 218 9.20 0.96 -12.76
C ASN A 218 9.44 1.64 -11.41
N THR A 219 9.30 0.94 -10.29
CA THR A 219 9.44 1.56 -8.97
C THR A 219 10.61 0.93 -8.23
N PRO A 220 11.56 1.74 -7.73
CA PRO A 220 12.60 1.22 -6.85
C PRO A 220 11.96 0.58 -5.60
N PRO A 221 12.36 -0.65 -5.20
CA PRO A 221 11.71 -1.36 -4.09
C PRO A 221 11.63 -0.59 -2.77
N SER A 222 12.62 0.26 -2.48
CA SER A 222 12.64 1.07 -1.25
C SER A 222 11.54 2.12 -1.16
N VAL A 223 10.91 2.50 -2.27
CA VAL A 223 9.75 3.41 -2.29
C VAL A 223 8.56 2.84 -1.52
N THR A 224 8.36 1.52 -1.59
CA THR A 224 7.25 0.83 -0.90
C THR A 224 7.70 0.10 0.36
N ALA A 225 8.97 0.20 0.74
CA ALA A 225 9.51 -0.50 1.89
C ALA A 225 9.08 0.19 3.20
N PRO A 226 8.61 -0.55 4.22
CA PRO A 226 8.27 0.03 5.51
C PRO A 226 9.48 0.68 6.20
N LYS A 227 9.26 1.79 6.89
CA LYS A 227 10.26 2.64 7.57
C LYS A 227 10.11 2.68 9.09
N TYR A 228 8.94 2.32 9.62
CA TYR A 228 8.62 2.25 11.04
C TYR A 228 8.58 0.81 11.54
N SER A 229 7.81 -0.06 10.89
CA SER A 229 7.57 -1.43 11.35
C SER A 229 8.72 -2.40 11.08
N PHE A 230 9.61 -2.09 10.13
CA PHE A 230 10.70 -2.98 9.70
C PHE A 230 12.07 -2.68 10.29
N ALA A 231 12.22 -1.63 11.11
CA ALA A 231 13.47 -1.51 11.83
C ALA A 231 13.52 -2.66 12.82
N LYS A 232 14.41 -3.60 12.52
CA LYS A 232 14.58 -4.88 13.18
C LYS A 232 14.38 -4.76 14.70
N ASP A 233 13.68 -5.73 15.28
CA ASP A 233 13.84 -6.06 16.70
C ASP A 233 15.27 -6.59 16.88
N HIS A 234 16.25 -5.70 16.98
CA HIS A 234 17.64 -6.09 17.05
C HIS A 234 17.98 -6.59 18.46
N LYS A 235 18.11 -7.91 18.57
CA LYS A 235 18.96 -8.60 19.56
C LYS A 235 20.45 -8.67 19.14
N ASN A 236 20.88 -7.95 18.10
CA ASN A 236 22.29 -7.93 17.66
C ASN A 236 22.74 -6.48 17.45
N GLU A 237 23.62 -6.00 18.33
CA GLU A 237 24.05 -4.60 18.51
C GLU A 237 25.21 -4.13 17.59
N ASP A 238 25.77 -4.95 16.70
CA ASP A 238 27.11 -4.65 16.16
C ASP A 238 27.20 -3.98 14.76
N SER A 239 26.12 -3.43 14.19
CA SER A 239 26.23 -2.54 13.00
C SER A 239 24.94 -1.79 12.66
N GLU A 240 24.46 -0.94 13.56
CA GLU A 240 23.38 -0.01 13.21
C GLU A 240 23.89 1.04 12.22
N LYS A 241 23.57 0.85 10.94
CA LYS A 241 23.75 1.88 9.92
C LYS A 241 22.79 3.01 10.24
N TRP A 242 23.32 4.22 10.44
CA TRP A 242 22.53 5.39 10.87
C TRP A 242 21.39 5.75 9.89
N TRP A 243 21.49 5.35 8.62
CA TRP A 243 20.44 5.52 7.60
C TRP A 243 19.39 4.39 7.59
N GLU A 244 19.40 3.46 8.55
CA GLU A 244 18.40 2.38 8.71
C GLU A 244 17.47 2.62 9.94
N ASN A 245 17.50 3.82 10.52
CA ASN A 245 16.74 4.18 11.70
C ASN A 245 15.22 4.24 11.46
N ARG A 246 14.42 3.92 12.50
CA ARG A 246 12.96 4.08 12.49
C ARG A 246 12.58 5.53 12.24
N ILE A 247 11.60 5.73 11.37
CA ILE A 247 10.98 7.04 11.18
C ILE A 247 9.61 7.03 11.85
N PRO A 248 9.35 7.90 12.86
CA PRO A 248 8.04 7.98 13.51
C PRO A 248 6.91 8.27 12.51
N LEU A 249 5.72 7.68 12.76
CA LEU A 249 4.57 7.87 11.88
C LEU A 249 4.17 9.34 11.71
N GLU A 250 4.32 10.14 12.77
CA GLU A 250 4.00 11.58 12.76
C GLU A 250 4.91 12.35 11.81
N LYS A 251 6.14 11.88 11.59
CA LYS A 251 7.07 12.43 10.59
C LYS A 251 6.70 11.92 9.20
N LEU A 252 6.50 10.61 9.03
CA LEU A 252 6.13 10.03 7.73
C LEU A 252 4.84 10.63 7.16
N ARG A 253 3.83 10.87 7.99
CA ARG A 253 2.55 11.47 7.56
C ARG A 253 2.71 12.91 7.00
N LYS A 254 3.80 13.62 7.33
CA LYS A 254 4.08 14.96 6.79
C LYS A 254 4.83 14.93 5.46
N GLU A 255 5.39 13.79 5.09
CA GLU A 255 6.15 13.61 3.87
C GLU A 255 5.19 13.12 2.76
N LEU A 256 4.92 13.98 1.77
CA LEU A 256 4.06 13.66 0.61
C LEU A 256 4.77 12.78 -0.42
N PHE A 257 5.95 12.27 -0.13
CA PHE A 257 6.83 11.56 -1.05
C PHE A 257 7.44 10.35 -0.34
N PRO A 258 7.82 9.30 -1.07
CA PRO A 258 8.51 8.15 -0.50
C PRO A 258 10.00 8.45 -0.29
N ARG A 259 10.63 7.61 0.53
CA ARG A 259 12.08 7.64 0.76
C ARG A 259 12.80 6.54 -0.02
N LEU A 260 13.89 6.90 -0.68
CA LEU A 260 14.70 6.04 -1.52
C LEU A 260 15.96 5.57 -0.77
N SER A 261 16.31 4.29 -0.87
CA SER A 261 17.57 3.78 -0.33
C SER A 261 18.77 4.18 -1.20
N ILE A 262 19.97 4.24 -0.62
CA ILE A 262 21.20 4.48 -1.37
C ILE A 262 21.46 3.40 -2.44
N HIS A 263 21.12 2.14 -2.16
CA HIS A 263 21.25 1.04 -3.13
C HIS A 263 20.36 1.27 -4.36
N ASP A 264 19.13 1.72 -4.14
CA ASP A 264 18.21 2.04 -5.23
C ASP A 264 18.64 3.28 -6.00
N LEU A 265 19.17 4.32 -5.33
CA LEU A 265 19.78 5.47 -6.01
C LEU A 265 20.95 5.03 -6.90
N VAL A 266 21.86 4.20 -6.37
CA VAL A 266 22.99 3.67 -7.14
C VAL A 266 22.50 2.80 -8.30
N ASN A 267 21.47 1.98 -8.12
CA ASN A 267 20.90 1.17 -9.21
C ASN A 267 20.24 2.02 -10.30
N LEU A 268 19.54 3.10 -9.92
CA LEU A 268 19.01 4.07 -10.88
C LEU A 268 20.12 4.80 -11.64
N TYR A 269 21.26 5.03 -10.99
CA TYR A 269 22.43 5.66 -11.60
C TYR A 269 23.26 4.72 -12.48
N ALA A 270 23.46 3.47 -12.06
CA ALA A 270 24.32 2.48 -12.69
C ALA A 270 23.62 1.65 -13.79
N GLY A 271 22.31 1.82 -13.96
CA GLY A 271 21.46 1.04 -14.88
C GLY A 271 21.68 1.29 -16.37
N GLY A 272 22.92 1.23 -16.87
CA GLY A 272 23.23 1.13 -18.29
C GLY A 272 24.73 1.18 -18.59
N SER A 273 25.30 0.06 -19.03
CA SER A 273 26.66 0.02 -19.58
C SER A 273 26.77 0.96 -20.79
N GLN A 274 27.57 2.02 -20.66
CA GLN A 274 27.74 3.13 -21.62
C GLN A 274 26.54 4.10 -21.71
N ALA A 275 26.68 5.25 -21.03
CA ALA A 275 25.77 6.41 -21.03
C ALA A 275 24.45 6.23 -20.24
N PRO A 276 23.92 7.29 -19.59
CA PRO A 276 22.78 7.24 -18.69
C PRO A 276 21.46 7.05 -19.46
N GLU A 277 21.19 5.80 -19.85
CA GLU A 277 19.87 5.32 -20.23
C GLU A 277 19.43 4.24 -19.21
N VAL A 278 18.84 4.59 -18.07
CA VAL A 278 17.39 4.82 -17.93
C VAL A 278 16.62 3.49 -17.68
N ARG A 279 16.01 3.32 -16.50
CA ARG A 279 14.94 2.32 -16.33
C ARG A 279 13.74 2.74 -17.19
N ASN A 280 13.46 1.98 -18.26
CA ASN A 280 12.24 2.09 -19.07
C ASN A 280 11.93 3.48 -19.67
N GLY A 281 12.93 4.19 -20.19
CA GLY A 281 12.77 5.53 -20.80
C GLY A 281 12.77 6.73 -19.84
N ILE A 282 12.76 6.51 -18.52
CA ILE A 282 12.76 7.54 -17.47
C ILE A 282 14.18 7.94 -16.99
N GLY A 283 14.55 9.22 -17.17
CA GLY A 283 15.81 9.79 -16.68
C GLY A 283 15.91 9.94 -15.16
N LEU A 284 17.11 10.16 -14.63
CA LEU A 284 17.39 10.47 -13.22
C LEU A 284 17.95 11.89 -13.07
N VAL A 285 17.54 12.58 -12.00
CA VAL A 285 18.10 13.86 -11.56
C VAL A 285 18.26 13.82 -10.05
N VAL A 286 19.46 14.11 -9.58
CA VAL A 286 19.76 14.21 -8.15
C VAL A 286 19.88 15.69 -7.78
N LEU A 287 19.03 16.16 -6.89
CA LEU A 287 19.03 17.55 -6.41
C LEU A 287 19.60 17.59 -5.00
N ASP A 288 20.66 18.37 -4.80
CA ASP A 288 21.33 18.49 -3.51
C ASP A 288 20.91 19.81 -2.83
N THR A 289 20.26 19.72 -1.67
CA THR A 289 19.74 20.89 -0.93
C THR A 289 20.71 21.40 0.15
N ARG A 290 21.92 20.82 0.24
CA ARG A 290 22.93 21.26 1.21
C ARG A 290 23.54 22.60 0.81
N ASP A 291 24.11 23.28 1.80
CA ASP A 291 24.86 24.51 1.59
C ASP A 291 26.07 24.30 0.65
N ALA A 292 26.59 25.42 0.13
CA ALA A 292 27.67 25.38 -0.86
C ALA A 292 28.96 24.74 -0.31
N GLU A 293 29.22 24.87 0.99
CA GLU A 293 30.42 24.35 1.63
C GLU A 293 30.37 22.82 1.66
N ASN A 294 29.29 22.24 2.21
CA ASN A 294 29.11 20.79 2.28
C ASN A 294 29.00 20.15 0.88
N TYR A 295 28.35 20.82 -0.07
CA TYR A 295 28.25 20.36 -1.46
C TYR A 295 29.60 20.32 -2.18
N ASN A 296 30.44 21.34 -1.97
CA ASN A 296 31.77 21.40 -2.59
C ASN A 296 32.77 20.44 -1.92
N TYR A 297 32.59 20.17 -0.63
CA TYR A 297 33.41 19.21 0.10
C TYR A 297 33.21 17.78 -0.41
N ALA A 298 31.96 17.32 -0.48
CA ALA A 298 31.61 15.99 -1.00
C ALA A 298 30.17 15.98 -1.55
N ARG A 299 29.98 15.40 -2.73
CA ARG A 299 28.67 15.31 -3.38
C ARG A 299 28.48 13.99 -4.13
N PHE A 300 27.22 13.65 -4.35
CA PHE A 300 26.87 12.59 -5.29
C PHE A 300 27.26 13.00 -6.72
N VAL A 301 27.83 12.07 -7.48
CA VAL A 301 28.35 12.37 -8.82
C VAL A 301 27.20 12.75 -9.76
N GLY A 302 27.30 13.95 -10.35
CA GLY A 302 26.27 14.48 -11.24
C GLY A 302 25.05 15.08 -10.54
N SER A 303 25.06 15.25 -9.21
CA SER A 303 24.03 16.02 -8.53
C SER A 303 24.08 17.50 -8.91
N ILE A 304 22.94 18.17 -8.78
CA ILE A 304 22.76 19.60 -9.02
C ILE A 304 22.42 20.24 -7.68
N ARG A 305 23.25 21.17 -7.22
CA ARG A 305 22.93 21.97 -6.03
C ARG A 305 21.74 22.89 -6.33
N VAL A 306 20.75 22.87 -5.46
CA VAL A 306 19.57 23.75 -5.53
C VAL A 306 19.38 24.44 -4.19
N ASP A 307 19.00 25.71 -4.23
CA ASP A 307 18.50 26.38 -3.04
C ASP A 307 17.04 25.96 -2.81
N VAL A 308 16.64 25.77 -1.55
CA VAL A 308 15.23 25.47 -1.23
C VAL A 308 14.30 26.63 -1.58
N GLU A 309 14.86 27.83 -1.76
CA GLU A 309 14.16 29.02 -2.25
C GLU A 309 14.16 29.15 -3.79
N ASP A 310 14.82 28.24 -4.51
CA ASP A 310 14.88 28.29 -5.96
C ASP A 310 13.49 28.20 -6.59
N LYS A 311 13.28 28.98 -7.66
CA LYS A 311 12.01 29.02 -8.37
C LYS A 311 11.75 27.68 -9.06
N MET A 312 10.58 27.10 -8.78
CA MET A 312 10.07 25.86 -9.39
C MET A 312 10.19 25.83 -10.93
N ALA A 313 10.05 26.98 -11.59
CA ALA A 313 10.21 27.12 -13.03
C ALA A 313 11.55 26.59 -13.58
N SER A 314 12.63 26.67 -12.79
CA SER A 314 13.95 26.17 -13.20
C SER A 314 14.03 24.64 -13.24
N LEU A 315 13.12 23.97 -12.52
CA LEU A 315 13.07 22.51 -12.37
C LEU A 315 12.12 21.84 -13.37
N GLU A 316 11.28 22.60 -14.09
CA GLU A 316 10.30 22.06 -15.04
C GLU A 316 10.91 21.12 -16.10
N LYS A 317 12.13 21.40 -16.56
CA LYS A 317 12.88 20.54 -17.49
C LYS A 317 13.18 19.12 -16.96
N HIS A 318 13.00 18.90 -15.66
CA HIS A 318 13.21 17.63 -14.97
C HIS A 318 11.91 16.89 -14.68
N ARG A 319 10.74 17.47 -14.96
CA ARG A 319 9.44 16.84 -14.75
C ARG A 319 9.35 15.51 -15.52
N GLY A 320 8.89 14.46 -14.85
CA GLY A 320 8.80 13.12 -15.42
C GLY A 320 10.08 12.28 -15.34
N LYS A 321 11.18 12.82 -14.79
CA LYS A 321 12.37 12.05 -14.41
C LYS A 321 12.23 11.57 -12.96
N TYR A 322 12.98 10.55 -12.56
CA TYR A 322 13.22 10.29 -11.13
C TYR A 322 13.94 11.50 -10.54
N ILE A 323 13.30 12.18 -9.59
CA ILE A 323 13.89 13.30 -8.87
C ILE A 323 14.22 12.81 -7.47
N VAL A 324 15.51 12.68 -7.16
CA VAL A 324 15.98 12.25 -5.85
C VAL A 324 16.60 13.43 -5.14
N ILE A 325 15.96 13.86 -4.06
CA ILE A 325 16.46 14.92 -3.20
C ILE A 325 17.48 14.33 -2.23
N VAL A 326 18.62 15.01 -2.11
CA VAL A 326 19.73 14.64 -1.25
C VAL A 326 20.04 15.83 -0.37
N GLY A 327 19.99 15.66 0.95
CA GLY A 327 20.28 16.74 1.88
C GLY A 327 20.11 16.34 3.32
N LYS A 328 20.13 17.33 4.21
CA LYS A 328 19.84 17.12 5.64
C LYS A 328 18.36 16.79 5.78
N GLU A 329 18.00 15.89 6.70
CA GLU A 329 16.60 15.55 6.97
C GLU A 329 15.88 16.59 7.84
N ASP A 330 16.06 17.87 7.50
CA ASP A 330 15.47 19.01 8.20
C ASP A 330 14.12 19.43 7.59
N GLN A 331 13.41 20.30 8.32
CA GLN A 331 12.09 20.79 7.89
C GLN A 331 12.15 21.51 6.53
N ARG A 332 13.27 22.17 6.21
CA ARG A 332 13.44 22.89 4.95
C ARG A 332 13.48 21.95 3.75
N THR A 333 14.28 20.88 3.85
CA THR A 333 14.38 19.87 2.78
C THR A 333 13.06 19.12 2.59
N ILE A 334 12.36 18.80 3.69
CA ILE A 334 11.04 18.16 3.61
C ILE A 334 10.02 19.08 2.93
N GLU A 335 9.96 20.35 3.32
CA GLU A 335 8.98 21.29 2.74
C GLU A 335 9.27 21.61 1.27
N PHE A 336 10.55 21.74 0.90
CA PHE A 336 10.97 21.85 -0.49
C PHE A 336 10.52 20.63 -1.30
N THR A 337 10.72 19.42 -0.78
CA THR A 337 10.32 18.19 -1.48
C THR A 337 8.79 18.07 -1.58
N ASN A 338 8.05 18.45 -0.53
CA ASN A 338 6.59 18.55 -0.57
C ASN A 338 6.11 19.57 -1.61
N SER A 339 6.82 20.68 -1.79
CA SER A 339 6.48 21.69 -2.79
C SER A 339 6.55 21.15 -4.21
N LEU A 340 7.50 20.26 -4.52
CA LEU A 340 7.59 19.57 -5.82
C LEU A 340 6.37 18.69 -6.06
N VAL A 341 5.95 17.91 -5.05
CA VAL A 341 4.75 17.07 -5.15
C VAL A 341 3.50 17.94 -5.35
N ARG A 342 3.37 19.05 -4.61
CA ARG A 342 2.26 20.01 -4.76
C ARG A 342 2.26 20.71 -6.11
N ALA A 343 3.43 20.89 -6.73
CA ALA A 343 3.60 21.35 -8.10
C ALA A 343 3.50 20.20 -9.15
N TRP A 344 2.99 19.04 -8.73
CA TRP A 344 2.71 17.86 -9.57
C TRP A 344 3.93 17.23 -10.25
N PHE A 345 5.11 17.34 -9.67
CA PHE A 345 6.27 16.59 -10.13
C PHE A 345 6.12 15.12 -9.73
N PRO A 346 6.03 14.18 -10.69
CA PRO A 346 5.99 12.76 -10.36
C PRO A 346 7.39 12.24 -10.04
N LEU A 347 7.47 11.04 -9.48
CA LEU A 347 8.71 10.31 -9.20
C LEU A 347 9.70 11.05 -8.28
N VAL A 348 9.18 11.91 -7.40
CA VAL A 348 9.95 12.65 -6.40
C VAL A 348 10.18 11.78 -5.17
N SER A 349 11.42 11.66 -4.70
CA SER A 349 11.77 10.94 -3.48
C SER A 349 12.89 11.63 -2.72
N LEU A 350 12.99 11.36 -1.43
CA LEU A 350 14.09 11.82 -0.58
C LEU A 350 15.03 10.64 -0.28
N LEU A 351 16.34 10.86 -0.38
CA LEU A 351 17.32 9.85 0.03
C LEU A 351 17.18 9.55 1.53
N ASN A 352 16.99 8.28 1.87
CA ASN A 352 16.86 7.83 3.26
C ASN A 352 18.18 7.96 4.01
N GLY A 353 18.17 8.61 5.17
CA GLY A 353 19.36 9.05 5.88
C GLY A 353 19.89 10.39 5.37
N GLY A 354 19.64 10.76 4.11
CA GLY A 354 20.29 11.93 3.53
C GLY A 354 21.80 11.73 3.36
N ILE A 355 22.55 12.83 3.35
CA ILE A 355 24.02 12.83 3.32
C ILE A 355 24.54 13.82 4.35
N ASP A 356 25.10 13.29 5.43
CA ASP A 356 25.87 14.06 6.40
C ASP A 356 27.35 13.98 6.02
N CYS A 357 27.87 15.07 5.45
CA CYS A 357 29.30 15.38 5.38
C CYS A 357 29.45 16.84 5.76
#